data_AF-A0A3N5FS78-F1
#
_entry.id   AF-A0A3N5FS78-F1
#
_cell.length_a   1.000
_cell.length_b   1.000
_cell.length_c   1.000
_cell.angle_alpha   90.00
_cell.angle_beta   90.00
_cell.angle_gamma   90.00
#
_symmetry.space_group_name_H-M   'P 1'
#
loop_
_entity.id
_entity.type
_entity.pdbx_description
1 polymer ?
#
loop_
_entity_poly.entity_id
_entity_poly.type
_entity_poly.pdbx_seq_one_letter_code
_entity_poly.pdbx_strand_id
1 'polypeptide(L)' 'MSFDPDDDPYADRKRRRVADHKTLRLCRQVLEALQIAVAGECGDEVLQQVFIASVNPGADPSKLEVAVELPPDVGPVD' A
#
# COMPACT_ATOMS: atom_id res chain seq x y z
N MET A 1 -19.89 -38.00 -16.25
CA MET A 1 -18.94 -36.90 -15.98
C MET A 1 -19.78 -35.67 -15.71
N SER A 2 -19.95 -35.32 -14.45
CA SER A 2 -20.66 -34.10 -14.05
C SER A 2 -19.65 -32.96 -14.12
N PHE A 3 -19.91 -31.96 -14.97
CA PHE A 3 -19.15 -30.72 -14.97
C PHE A 3 -19.66 -29.94 -13.74
N ASP A 4 -18.92 -29.96 -12.65
CA ASP A 4 -19.19 -29.08 -11.52
C ASP A 4 -18.86 -27.65 -11.98
N PRO A 5 -19.85 -26.73 -12.06
CA PRO A 5 -19.64 -25.37 -12.55
C PRO A 5 -18.71 -24.54 -11.64
N ASP A 6 -18.39 -25.05 -10.45
CA ASP A 6 -17.42 -24.48 -9.53
C ASP A 6 -15.96 -24.90 -9.83
N ASP A 7 -15.73 -25.89 -10.69
CA ASP A 7 -14.40 -26.28 -11.19
C ASP A 7 -14.04 -25.50 -12.47
N ASP A 8 -14.54 -24.26 -12.61
CA ASP A 8 -14.18 -23.37 -13.70
C ASP A 8 -12.91 -22.56 -13.32
N PRO A 9 -11.73 -22.90 -13.86
CA PRO A 9 -10.48 -22.22 -13.55
C PRO A 9 -10.46 -20.74 -14.01
N TYR A 10 -11.42 -20.29 -14.82
CA TYR A 10 -11.58 -18.89 -15.19
C TYR A 10 -12.25 -18.07 -14.08
N ALA A 11 -13.11 -18.68 -13.25
CA ALA A 11 -13.77 -18.00 -12.14
C ALA A 11 -12.76 -17.58 -11.06
N ASP A 12 -11.80 -18.44 -10.73
CA ASP A 12 -10.77 -18.15 -9.72
C ASP A 12 -9.79 -17.06 -10.17
N ARG A 13 -9.37 -17.05 -11.43
CA ARG A 13 -8.51 -15.97 -11.96
C ARG A 13 -9.22 -14.61 -11.88
N LYS A 14 -10.52 -14.59 -12.18
CA LYS A 14 -11.33 -13.36 -12.08
C LYS A 14 -11.44 -12.89 -10.63
N ARG A 15 -11.70 -13.80 -9.70
CA ARG A 15 -11.76 -13.48 -8.25
C ARG A 15 -10.43 -12.93 -7.75
N ARG A 16 -9.31 -13.56 -8.11
CA ARG A 16 -7.95 -13.11 -7.75
C ARG A 16 -7.66 -11.72 -8.29
N ARG A 17 -7.93 -11.47 -9.58
CA ARG A 17 -7.75 -10.14 -10.20
C ARG A 17 -8.58 -9.04 -9.52
N VAL A 18 -9.81 -9.36 -9.11
CA VAL A 18 -10.68 -8.42 -8.39
C VAL A 18 -10.16 -8.17 -6.97
N ALA A 19 -9.65 -9.20 -6.29
CA ALA A 19 -9.01 -9.06 -4.98
C ALA A 19 -7.76 -8.16 -5.07
N ASP A 20 -6.89 -8.41 -6.05
CA ASP A 20 -5.68 -7.60 -6.28
C ASP A 20 -6.04 -6.13 -6.55
N HIS A 21 -7.06 -5.87 -7.36
CA HIS A 21 -7.53 -4.50 -7.63
C HIS A 21 -8.08 -3.81 -6.36
N LYS A 22 -8.80 -4.55 -5.50
CA LYS A 22 -9.28 -4.01 -4.22
C LYS A 22 -8.10 -3.70 -3.29
N THR A 23 -7.13 -4.59 -3.20
CA THR A 23 -5.92 -4.40 -2.39
C THR A 23 -5.14 -3.17 -2.83
N LEU A 24 -4.93 -2.99 -4.14
CA LEU A 24 -4.27 -1.79 -4.68
C LEU A 24 -5.05 -0.51 -4.39
N ARG A 25 -6.38 -0.56 -4.48
CA ARG A 25 -7.23 0.60 -4.15
C ARG A 25 -7.13 0.96 -2.66
N LEU A 26 -7.10 -0.03 -1.78
CA LEU A 26 -6.88 0.19 -0.35
C LEU A 26 -5.48 0.76 -0.09
N CYS A 27 -4.45 0.22 -0.73
CA CYS A 27 -3.08 0.74 -0.60
C CYS A 27 -2.99 2.21 -1.03
N ARG A 28 -3.70 2.60 -2.09
CA ARG A 28 -3.80 4.01 -2.50
C ARG A 28 -4.47 4.89 -1.44
N GLN A 29 -5.54 4.42 -0.81
CA GLN A 29 -6.19 5.16 0.28
C GLN A 29 -5.25 5.31 1.48
N VAL A 30 -4.48 4.26 1.79
CA VAL A 30 -3.47 4.32 2.84
C VAL A 30 -2.37 5.32 2.49
N LEU A 31 -1.91 5.36 1.23
CA LEU A 31 -0.93 6.34 0.77
C LEU A 31 -1.43 7.77 1.00
N GLU A 32 -2.67 8.07 0.60
CA GLU A 32 -3.28 9.39 0.79
C GLU A 32 -3.40 9.75 2.29
N ALA A 33 -3.81 8.79 3.13
CA ALA A 33 -3.90 8.99 4.58
C ALA A 33 -2.52 9.22 5.23
N LEU A 34 -1.50 8.44 4.83
CA LEU A 34 -0.14 8.60 5.36
C LEU A 34 0.45 9.96 4.97
N GLN A 35 0.24 10.43 3.74
CA GLN A 35 0.70 11.77 3.34
C GLN A 35 0.10 12.86 4.21
N ILE A 36 -1.19 12.80 4.50
CA ILE A 36 -1.87 13.78 5.37
C ILE A 36 -1.31 13.73 6.79
N ALA A 37 -1.22 12.52 7.36
CA ALA A 37 -0.77 12.34 8.74
C ALA A 37 0.68 12.82 8.95
N VAL A 38 1.56 12.46 8.02
CA VAL A 38 2.98 12.78 8.07
C VAL A 38 3.23 14.28 7.86
N ALA A 39 2.47 14.94 6.97
CA ALA A 39 2.64 16.36 6.66
C ALA A 39 2.15 17.34 7.74
N GLY A 40 1.35 16.91 8.73
CA GLY A 40 0.78 17.87 9.69
C GLY A 40 0.23 17.33 10.99
N GLU A 41 -0.21 16.07 11.06
CA GLU A 41 -0.83 15.54 12.28
C GLU A 41 0.18 14.92 13.25
N CYS A 42 1.37 14.53 12.77
CA CYS A 42 2.37 13.87 13.59
C CYS A 42 3.13 14.80 14.56
N GLY A 43 3.11 16.12 14.30
CA GLY A 43 3.78 17.12 15.15
C GLY A 43 5.30 17.01 15.21
N ASP A 44 5.91 16.23 14.30
CA ASP A 44 7.34 15.96 14.24
C ASP A 44 7.94 16.64 12.99
N GLU A 45 8.95 17.49 13.20
CA GLU A 45 9.58 18.31 12.14
C GLU A 45 10.34 17.48 11.10
N VAL A 46 10.86 16.30 11.48
CA VAL A 46 11.53 15.39 10.56
C VAL A 46 10.48 14.66 9.73
N LEU A 47 9.42 14.16 10.36
CA LEU A 47 8.34 13.48 9.65
C LEU A 47 7.60 14.42 8.69
N GLN A 48 7.38 15.68 9.05
CA GLN A 48 6.76 16.68 8.16
C GLN A 48 7.50 16.87 6.83
N GLN A 49 8.77 16.52 6.80
CA GLN A 49 9.61 16.62 5.62
C GLN A 49 9.62 15.32 4.78
N VAL A 50 9.07 14.22 5.29
CA VAL A 50 9.03 12.91 4.63
C VAL A 50 7.91 12.88 3.57
N PHE A 51 8.26 12.44 2.37
CA PHE A 51 7.30 12.15 1.31
C PHE A 51 7.06 10.64 1.18
N ILE A 52 5.79 10.23 1.17
CA ILE A 52 5.41 8.83 0.90
C ILE A 52 5.40 8.61 -0.62
N ALA A 53 6.41 7.89 -1.12
CA ALA A 53 6.59 7.63 -2.55
C ALA A 53 5.66 6.52 -3.06
N SER A 54 5.49 5.45 -2.30
CA SER A 54 4.53 4.38 -2.65
C SER A 54 4.08 3.57 -1.44
N VAL A 55 2.91 2.96 -1.56
CA VAL A 55 2.38 1.97 -0.62
C VAL A 55 1.94 0.76 -1.43
N ASN A 56 2.53 -0.39 -1.15
CA ASN A 56 2.23 -1.66 -1.79
C ASN A 56 1.82 -2.70 -0.75
N PRO A 57 1.02 -3.70 -1.13
CA PRO A 57 0.78 -4.84 -0.26
C PRO A 57 2.08 -5.57 -0.02
N GLY A 58 2.36 -5.91 1.24
CA GLY A 58 3.50 -6.76 1.57
C GLY A 58 3.24 -8.22 1.19
N ALA A 59 4.27 -9.05 1.32
CA ALA A 59 4.15 -10.50 1.13
C ALA A 59 3.12 -11.16 2.06
N ASP A 60 2.84 -10.54 3.20
CA ASP A 60 1.77 -10.92 4.13
C ASP A 60 0.63 -9.89 4.05
N PRO A 61 -0.65 -10.30 3.99
CA PRO A 61 -1.78 -9.38 3.88
C PRO A 61 -1.98 -8.48 5.10
N SER A 62 -1.33 -8.75 6.23
CA SER A 62 -1.30 -7.87 7.40
C SER A 62 -0.21 -6.79 7.35
N LYS A 63 0.64 -6.81 6.32
CA LYS A 63 1.79 -5.91 6.18
C LYS A 63 1.68 -5.04 4.93
N LEU A 64 2.25 -3.85 5.00
CA LEU A 64 2.40 -2.93 3.88
C LEU A 64 3.86 -2.59 3.69
N GLU A 65 4.28 -2.55 2.43
CA GLU A 65 5.57 -2.01 2.02
C GLU A 65 5.39 -0.54 1.69
N VAL A 66 6.01 0.33 2.49
CA VAL A 66 5.92 1.78 2.34
C VAL A 66 7.29 2.31 1.96
N ALA A 67 7.39 2.90 0.76
CA ALA A 67 8.60 3.60 0.33
C ALA A 67 8.48 5.08 0.70
N VAL A 68 9.52 5.61 1.32
CA VAL A 68 9.59 7.01 1.75
C VAL A 68 10.81 7.69 1.16
N GLU A 69 10.65 8.98 0.84
CA GLU A 69 11.72 9.85 0.38
C GLU A 69 11.94 10.94 1.43
N LEU A 70 13.21 11.07 1.85
CA LEU A 70 13.65 12.17 2.70
C LEU A 70 14.16 13.31 1.82
N PRO A 71 13.96 14.57 2.21
CA PRO A 71 14.56 15.67 1.50
C PRO A 71 16.10 15.60 1.63
N PRO A 72 16.83 16.07 0.62
CA PRO A 72 18.28 15.98 0.57
C PRO A 72 19.02 16.75 1.68
N ASP A 73 18.31 17.57 2.47
CA ASP A 73 18.89 18.42 3.52
C ASP A 73 18.82 17.77 4.93
N VAL A 74 18.21 16.60 5.05
CA VAL A 74 18.22 15.82 6.31
C VAL A 74 19.45 14.91 6.32
N GLY A 75 20.60 15.48 6.68
CA GLY A 75 21.81 14.70 6.96
C GLY A 75 21.62 13.80 8.19
N PRO A 76 22.34 12.66 8.29
CA PRO A 76 22.28 11.83 9.48
C PRO A 76 22.74 12.65 10.70
N VAL A 77 21.89 12.71 11.73
CA VAL A 77 22.28 13.21 13.06
C VAL A 77 23.31 12.22 13.63
N ASP A 78 24.55 12.70 13.78
CA ASP A 78 25.63 12.05 14.56
C ASP A 78 25.28 11.98 16.06
#